data_AF-T5KL80-F1
#
_entry.id   AF-T5KL80-F1
#
_cell.length_a   1.000
_cell.length_b   1.000
_cell.length_c   1.000
_cell.angle_alpha   90.00
_cell.angle_beta   90.00
_cell.angle_gamma   90.00
#
_symmetry.space_group_name_H-M   'P 1'
#
loop_
_entity.id
_entity.type
_entity.pdbx_description
1 polymer ?
#
loop_
_entity_poly.entity_id
_entity_poly.type
_entity_poly.pdbx_seq_one_letter_code
_entity_poly.pdbx_strand_id
1 'polypeptide(L)'
;MLLPAFLLGAIIAISFLEAPLKFLAPGVTIPIGLGIGRLVFTALNVLAGVVLVVLTAVSARAKAGRTTLVILGVIWLVFLLEIAVIRPVLNRRSDLVIAGAEAPGTNWAHYAYIAADVAIIGLLIALVVVTVRRVLPSEAR
;
A
#
# COMPACT_ATOMS: atom_id res chain seq x y z
N MET A 1 1.86 1.28 -17.81
CA MET A 1 1.84 -0.12 -17.35
C MET A 1 2.85 -0.38 -16.25
N LEU A 2 4.08 0.15 -16.36
CA LEU A 2 5.14 -0.08 -15.37
C LEU A 2 4.79 0.47 -13.98
N LEU A 3 4.19 1.66 -13.87
CA LEU A 3 3.92 2.29 -12.56
C LEU A 3 2.97 1.49 -11.65
N PRO A 4 1.78 1.02 -12.08
CA PRO A 4 0.93 0.19 -11.23
C PRO A 4 1.59 -1.15 -10.84
N ALA A 5 2.31 -1.78 -11.77
CA ALA A 5 3.01 -3.04 -11.52
C ALA A 5 4.20 -2.87 -10.55
N PHE A 6 4.92 -1.76 -10.66
CA PHE A 6 5.98 -1.38 -9.74
C PHE A 6 5.44 -1.16 -8.32
N LEU A 7 4.33 -0.42 -8.19
CA LEU A 7 3.71 -0.20 -6.87
C LEU A 7 3.19 -1.50 -6.26
N LEU A 8 2.58 -2.37 -7.08
CA LEU A 8 2.17 -3.71 -6.67
C LEU A 8 3.35 -4.50 -6.09
N GLY A 9 4.48 -4.53 -6.81
CA GLY A 9 5.70 -5.19 -6.35
C GLY A 9 6.24 -4.60 -5.05
N ALA A 10 6.24 -3.28 -4.91
CA ALA A 10 6.68 -2.59 -3.70
C ALA A 10 5.81 -2.94 -2.48
N ILE A 11 4.47 -2.95 -2.64
CA ILE A 11 3.55 -3.33 -1.56
C ILE A 11 3.77 -4.79 -1.15
N ILE A 12 3.88 -5.71 -2.11
CA ILE A 12 4.11 -7.14 -1.80
C ILE A 12 5.44 -7.32 -1.06
N ALA A 13 6.52 -6.74 -1.58
CA ALA A 13 7.86 -6.88 -1.00
C ALA A 13 7.94 -6.33 0.44
N ILE A 14 7.29 -5.20 0.70
CA ILE A 14 7.36 -4.55 2.00
C ILE A 14 6.30 -5.08 2.98
N SER A 15 5.02 -5.05 2.61
CA SER A 15 3.93 -5.41 3.52
C SER A 15 3.86 -6.90 3.83
N PHE A 16 4.23 -7.78 2.89
CA PHE A 16 4.04 -9.23 3.04
C PHE A 16 5.36 -9.99 3.24
N LEU A 17 6.49 -9.48 2.73
CA LEU A 17 7.79 -10.12 2.91
C LEU A 17 8.59 -9.46 4.04
N GLU A 18 8.93 -8.17 3.93
CA GLU A 18 9.76 -7.48 4.93
C GLU A 18 9.11 -7.46 6.31
N ALA A 19 7.83 -7.08 6.38
CA ALA A 19 7.14 -6.85 7.64
C ALA A 19 7.13 -8.07 8.58
N PRO A 20 6.84 -9.31 8.12
CA PRO A 20 6.97 -10.49 8.96
C PRO A 20 8.43 -10.95 9.14
N LEU A 21 9.24 -10.94 8.08
CA LEU A 21 10.59 -11.52 8.12
C LEU A 21 11.52 -10.78 9.09
N LYS A 22 11.36 -9.46 9.26
CA LYS A 22 12.23 -8.69 10.16
C LYS A 22 12.17 -9.13 11.62
N PHE A 23 11.04 -9.70 12.07
CA PHE A 23 10.89 -10.20 13.43
C PHE A 23 11.52 -11.58 13.63
N LEU A 24 11.93 -12.25 12.55
CA LEU A 24 12.62 -13.54 12.59
C LEU A 24 14.14 -13.39 12.69
N ALA A 25 14.67 -12.18 12.49
CA ALA A 25 16.09 -11.93 12.52
C ALA A 25 16.66 -12.05 13.96
N PRO A 26 17.80 -12.75 14.15
CA PRO A 26 18.42 -12.89 15.46
C PRO A 26 18.73 -11.53 16.10
N GLY A 27 18.38 -11.36 17.37
CA GLY A 27 18.62 -10.12 18.12
C GLY A 27 17.60 -9.01 17.89
N VAL A 28 16.59 -9.20 17.03
CA VAL A 28 15.50 -8.23 16.88
C VAL A 28 14.48 -8.40 18.01
N THR A 29 14.27 -7.33 18.77
CA THR A 29 13.20 -7.24 19.78
C THR A 29 11.94 -6.63 19.16
N ILE A 30 10.78 -6.81 19.81
CA ILE A 30 9.51 -6.22 19.33
C ILE A 30 9.62 -4.69 19.15
N PRO A 31 10.13 -3.90 20.12
CA PRO A 31 10.30 -2.45 19.93
C PRO A 31 11.18 -2.08 18.73
N ILE A 32 12.29 -2.82 18.51
CA ILE A 32 13.17 -2.60 17.36
C ILE A 32 12.42 -2.87 16.06
N GLY A 33 11.75 -4.02 15.95
CA GLY A 33 10.99 -4.37 14.74
C GLY A 33 9.83 -3.41 14.44
N LEU A 34 9.16 -2.90 15.47
CA LEU A 34 8.14 -1.85 15.34
C LEU A 34 8.74 -0.52 14.88
N GLY A 35 9.89 -0.12 15.43
CA GLY A 35 10.64 1.06 15.00
C GLY A 35 11.05 1.01 13.52
N ILE A 36 11.62 -0.12 13.09
CA ILE A 36 11.95 -0.38 11.67
C ILE A 36 10.68 -0.31 10.81
N GLY A 37 9.60 -0.96 11.27
CA GLY A 37 8.31 -0.93 10.59
C GLY A 37 7.81 0.50 10.33
N ARG A 38 7.86 1.39 11.33
CA ARG A 38 7.42 2.78 11.14
C ARG A 38 8.18 3.48 10.01
N LEU A 39 9.50 3.31 9.95
CA LEU A 39 10.32 3.95 8.92
C LEU A 39 10.02 3.39 7.54
N VAL A 40 10.05 2.06 7.40
CA VAL A 40 9.85 1.38 6.13
C VAL A 40 8.44 1.62 5.58
N PHE A 41 7.42 1.50 6.42
CA PHE A 41 6.04 1.77 6.00
C PHE A 41 5.83 3.26 5.67
N THR A 42 6.45 4.20 6.40
CA THR A 42 6.38 5.62 6.04
C THR A 42 6.97 5.86 4.65
N ALA A 43 8.15 5.30 4.37
CA ALA A 43 8.77 5.37 3.05
C ALA A 43 7.90 4.75 1.95
N LEU A 44 7.27 3.59 2.22
CA LEU A 44 6.32 2.95 1.30
C LEU A 44 5.15 3.88 0.96
N ASN A 45 4.55 4.60 1.91
CA ASN A 45 3.43 5.50 1.57
C ASN A 45 3.87 6.71 0.78
N VAL A 46 5.05 7.26 1.08
CA VAL A 46 5.59 8.38 0.30
C VAL A 46 5.78 7.91 -1.14
N LEU A 47 6.38 6.74 -1.34
CA LEU A 47 6.52 6.13 -2.65
C LEU A 47 5.16 5.90 -3.32
N ALA A 48 4.21 5.30 -2.61
CA ALA A 48 2.87 5.05 -3.13
C ALA A 48 2.16 6.34 -3.54
N GLY A 49 2.19 7.37 -2.70
CA GLY A 49 1.61 8.69 -2.98
C GLY A 49 2.24 9.33 -4.21
N VAL A 50 3.57 9.33 -4.32
CA VAL A 50 4.27 9.84 -5.50
C VAL A 50 3.85 9.08 -6.76
N VAL A 51 3.84 7.74 -6.71
CA VAL A 51 3.43 6.92 -7.85
C VAL A 51 1.97 7.18 -8.22
N LEU A 52 1.05 7.30 -7.25
CA LEU A 52 -0.35 7.62 -7.50
C LEU A 52 -0.54 9.00 -8.13
N VAL A 53 0.19 10.02 -7.67
CA VAL A 53 0.17 11.36 -8.28
C VAL A 53 0.64 11.29 -9.73
N VAL A 54 1.80 10.69 -10.00
CA VAL A 54 2.34 10.56 -11.35
C VAL A 54 1.39 9.78 -12.25
N LEU A 55 0.86 8.66 -11.76
CA LEU A 55 -0.09 7.82 -12.49
C LEU A 55 -1.38 8.57 -12.83
N THR A 56 -1.88 9.39 -11.90
CA THR A 56 -3.06 10.24 -12.11
C THR A 56 -2.77 11.29 -13.18
N ALA A 57 -1.63 11.99 -13.10
CA ALA A 57 -1.22 13.00 -14.07
C ALA A 57 -1.08 12.41 -15.49
N VAL A 58 -0.43 11.26 -15.62
CA VAL A 58 -0.28 10.56 -16.91
C VAL A 58 -1.64 10.11 -17.44
N SER A 59 -2.52 9.58 -16.59
CA SER A 59 -3.86 9.15 -16.98
C SER A 59 -4.74 10.31 -17.44
N ALA A 60 -4.64 11.47 -16.78
CA ALA A 60 -5.33 12.69 -17.18
C ALA A 60 -4.83 13.20 -18.54
N ARG A 61 -3.50 13.27 -18.74
CA ARG A 61 -2.90 13.67 -20.03
C ARG A 61 -3.29 12.74 -21.17
N ALA A 62 -3.34 11.43 -20.91
CA ALA A 62 -3.75 10.42 -21.88
C ALA A 62 -5.27 10.36 -22.11
N LYS A 63 -6.07 11.23 -21.47
CA LYS A 63 -7.55 11.23 -21.51
C LYS A 63 -8.13 9.84 -21.21
N ALA A 64 -7.64 9.21 -20.14
CA ALA A 64 -8.04 7.87 -19.77
C ALA A 64 -9.57 7.74 -19.65
N GLY A 65 -10.13 6.64 -20.18
CA GLY A 65 -11.57 6.40 -20.13
C GLY A 65 -12.12 6.21 -18.71
N ARG A 66 -13.43 6.42 -18.53
CA ARG A 66 -14.15 6.44 -17.25
C ARG A 66 -13.77 5.30 -16.29
N THR A 67 -13.68 4.06 -16.78
CA THR A 67 -13.29 2.89 -15.95
C THR A 67 -11.94 3.08 -15.26
N THR A 68 -10.93 3.60 -15.96
CA THR A 68 -9.59 3.85 -15.41
C THR A 68 -9.65 4.92 -14.33
N LEU A 69 -10.41 6.00 -14.56
CA LEU A 69 -10.56 7.09 -13.60
C LEU A 69 -11.31 6.64 -12.34
N VAL A 70 -12.33 5.79 -12.48
CA VAL A 70 -13.05 5.21 -11.33
C VAL A 70 -12.11 4.35 -10.50
N ILE A 71 -11.36 3.43 -11.12
CA ILE A 71 -10.40 2.58 -10.40
C ILE A 71 -9.36 3.43 -9.66
N LEU A 72 -8.78 4.45 -10.33
CA LEU A 72 -7.83 5.37 -9.70
C LEU A 72 -8.46 6.14 -8.54
N GLY A 73 -9.70 6.61 -8.68
CA GLY A 73 -10.42 7.29 -7.60
C GLY A 73 -10.63 6.41 -6.39
N VAL A 74 -10.96 5.13 -6.59
CA VAL A 74 -11.09 4.16 -5.49
C VAL A 74 -9.74 3.87 -4.84
N ILE A 75 -8.65 3.73 -5.61
CA ILE A 75 -7.30 3.57 -5.04
C ILE A 75 -6.94 4.77 -4.16
N TRP A 76 -7.17 5.99 -4.64
CA TRP A 76 -6.96 7.20 -3.86
C TRP A 76 -7.79 7.23 -2.58
N LEU A 77 -9.06 6.85 -2.65
CA LEU A 77 -9.93 6.79 -1.48
C LEU A 77 -9.37 5.83 -0.42
N VAL A 78 -9.00 4.61 -0.81
CA VAL A 78 -8.44 3.61 0.11
C VAL A 78 -7.12 4.10 0.70
N PHE A 79 -6.22 4.61 -0.14
CA PHE A 79 -4.92 5.16 0.29
C PHE A 79 -5.07 6.32 1.30
N LEU A 80 -5.98 7.25 1.04
CA LEU A 80 -6.22 8.38 1.94
C LEU A 80 -6.84 7.93 3.26
N LEU A 81 -7.76 6.96 3.25
CA LEU A 81 -8.31 6.38 4.47
C LEU A 81 -7.22 5.66 5.29
N GLU A 82 -6.32 4.95 4.62
CA GLU A 82 -5.20 4.29 5.28
C GLU A 82 -4.29 5.31 5.99
N ILE A 83 -3.89 6.38 5.31
CA ILE A 83 -3.02 7.42 5.87
C ILE A 83 -3.72 8.24 6.96
N ALA A 84 -4.97 8.64 6.74
CA ALA A 84 -5.65 9.58 7.63
C ALA A 84 -6.27 8.91 8.86
N VAL A 85 -6.63 7.63 8.77
CA VAL A 85 -7.41 6.94 9.81
C VAL A 85 -6.66 5.74 10.38
N ILE A 86 -6.24 4.81 9.52
CA ILE A 86 -5.72 3.51 9.97
C ILE A 86 -4.33 3.67 10.58
N ARG A 87 -3.43 4.36 9.88
CA ARG A 87 -2.03 4.54 10.28
C ARG A 87 -1.83 5.31 11.58
N PRO A 88 -2.53 6.42 11.86
CA PRO A 88 -2.41 7.12 13.13
C PRO A 88 -2.76 6.22 14.32
N VAL A 89 -3.78 5.36 14.17
CA VAL A 89 -4.18 4.42 15.22
C VAL A 89 -3.10 3.35 15.44
N LEU A 90 -2.52 2.80 14.36
CA LEU A 90 -1.43 1.84 14.47
C LEU A 90 -0.17 2.45 15.08
N ASN A 91 0.21 3.65 14.64
CA ASN A 91 1.41 4.33 15.12
C ASN A 91 1.35 4.65 16.61
N ARG A 92 0.22 5.18 17.11
CA ARG A 92 0.02 5.45 18.55
C ARG A 92 0.21 4.19 19.38
N ARG A 93 -0.25 3.03 18.88
CA ARG A 93 -0.09 1.75 19.59
C ARG A 93 1.35 1.28 19.58
N SER A 94 2.02 1.36 18.42
CA SER A 94 3.44 1.07 18.35
C SER A 94 4.27 1.98 19.26
N ASP A 95 3.90 3.25 19.40
CA ASP A 95 4.55 4.21 20.32
C ASP A 95 4.46 3.75 21.77
N LEU A 96 3.32 3.20 22.21
CA LEU A 96 3.18 2.66 23.57
C LEU A 96 4.12 1.47 23.81
N VAL A 97 4.21 0.54 22.86
CA VAL A 97 5.10 -0.63 22.98
C VAL A 97 6.57 -0.22 22.96
N ILE A 98 6.92 0.76 22.11
CA ILE A 98 8.27 1.31 22.04
C ILE A 98 8.63 2.05 23.35
N ALA A 99 7.66 2.69 23.99
CA ALA A 99 7.82 3.32 25.30
C ALA A 99 7.86 2.33 26.49
N GLY A 100 7.78 1.01 26.25
CA GLY A 100 7.89 -0.02 27.26
C GLY A 100 6.57 -0.47 27.89
N ALA A 101 5.42 -0.03 27.36
CA ALA A 101 4.14 -0.59 27.76
C ALA A 101 4.02 -2.05 27.28
N GLU A 102 3.29 -2.89 28.03
CA GLU A 102 2.95 -4.24 27.57
C GLU A 102 2.25 -4.17 26.20
N ALA A 103 2.62 -5.09 25.31
CA ALA A 103 2.14 -5.09 23.93
C ALA A 103 0.61 -5.24 23.91
N PRO A 104 -0.15 -4.20 23.51
CA PRO A 104 -1.59 -4.34 23.42
C PRO A 104 -1.91 -5.28 22.25
N GLY A 105 -2.63 -6.37 22.52
CA GLY A 105 -2.96 -7.40 21.52
C GLY A 105 -3.66 -6.86 20.27
N THR A 106 -3.70 -7.63 19.19
CA THR A 106 -4.18 -7.19 17.86
C THR A 106 -5.53 -6.46 17.90
N ASN A 107 -5.68 -5.38 17.13
CA ASN A 107 -6.91 -4.59 17.06
C ASN A 107 -7.50 -4.50 15.66
N TRP A 108 -8.70 -3.92 15.56
CA TRP A 108 -9.41 -3.71 14.30
C TRP A 108 -8.57 -2.97 13.26
N ALA A 109 -7.73 -2.00 13.67
CA ALA A 109 -6.93 -1.21 12.75
C ALA A 109 -5.86 -2.06 12.03
N HIS A 110 -5.36 -3.11 12.68
CA HIS A 110 -4.43 -4.05 12.05
C HIS A 110 -5.11 -4.81 10.91
N TYR A 111 -6.31 -5.34 11.15
CA TYR A 111 -7.09 -6.03 10.10
C TYR A 111 -7.58 -5.06 9.02
N ALA A 112 -7.95 -3.83 9.38
CA ALA A 112 -8.33 -2.80 8.42
C ALA A 112 -7.16 -2.42 7.50
N TYR A 113 -5.93 -2.38 8.03
CA TYR A 113 -4.72 -2.17 7.24
C TYR A 113 -4.51 -3.30 6.23
N ILE A 114 -4.60 -4.56 6.67
CA ILE A 114 -4.45 -5.73 5.77
C ILE A 114 -5.53 -5.69 4.67
N ALA A 115 -6.77 -5.37 5.03
CA ALA A 115 -7.86 -5.26 4.06
C ALA A 115 -7.62 -4.13 3.05
N ALA A 116 -7.09 -2.98 3.50
CA ALA A 116 -6.73 -1.87 2.63
C ALA A 116 -5.62 -2.25 1.65
N ASP A 117 -4.54 -2.90 2.12
CA ASP A 117 -3.43 -3.37 1.28
C ASP A 117 -3.93 -4.37 0.22
N VAL A 118 -4.75 -5.35 0.62
CA VAL A 118 -5.34 -6.32 -0.32
C VAL A 118 -6.26 -5.64 -1.34
N ALA A 119 -7.06 -4.67 -0.91
CA ALA A 119 -7.91 -3.90 -1.82
C ALA A 119 -7.07 -3.11 -2.84
N ILE A 120 -6.02 -2.42 -2.40
CA ILE A 120 -5.11 -1.70 -3.29
C ILE A 120 -4.45 -2.66 -4.28
N ILE A 121 -3.97 -3.83 -3.82
CA ILE A 121 -3.40 -4.86 -4.69
C ILE A 121 -4.40 -5.28 -5.79
N GLY A 122 -5.64 -5.61 -5.41
CA GLY A 122 -6.68 -6.00 -6.36
C GLY A 122 -7.01 -4.89 -7.36
N LEU A 123 -7.08 -3.64 -6.89
CA LEU A 123 -7.33 -2.48 -7.74
C LEU A 123 -6.16 -2.18 -8.70
N LEU A 124 -4.92 -2.35 -8.26
CA LEU A 124 -3.73 -2.19 -9.11
C LEU A 124 -3.68 -3.27 -10.19
N ILE A 125 -4.00 -4.52 -9.85
CA ILE A 125 -4.13 -5.61 -10.83
C ILE A 125 -5.22 -5.28 -11.86
N ALA A 126 -6.41 -4.87 -11.40
CA ALA A 126 -7.50 -4.47 -12.28
C ALA A 126 -7.09 -3.29 -13.20
N LEU A 127 -6.36 -2.32 -12.66
CA LEU A 127 -5.84 -1.19 -13.43
C LEU A 127 -4.86 -1.65 -14.51
N VAL A 128 -3.93 -2.54 -14.21
CA VAL A 128 -3.01 -3.15 -15.19
C VAL A 128 -3.80 -3.85 -16.28
N VAL A 129 -4.76 -4.72 -15.93
CA VAL A 129 -5.55 -5.48 -16.91
C VAL A 129 -6.33 -4.56 -17.85
N VAL A 130 -7.06 -3.57 -17.30
CA VAL A 130 -7.87 -2.63 -18.10
C VAL A 130 -6.99 -1.80 -19.03
N THR A 131 -5.82 -1.40 -18.57
CA THR A 131 -4.92 -0.54 -19.36
C THR A 131 -4.15 -1.33 -20.41
N VAL A 132 -3.73 -2.57 -20.13
CA VAL A 132 -3.10 -3.48 -21.10
C VAL A 132 -4.06 -3.86 -22.23
N ARG A 133 -5.31 -4.23 -21.89
CA ARG A 133 -6.32 -4.59 -22.90
C ARG A 133 -6.55 -3.49 -23.93
N ARG A 134 -6.40 -2.22 -23.55
CA ARG A 134 -6.52 -1.07 -24.47
C ARG A 134 -5.36 -0.94 -25.46
N VAL A 135 -4.19 -1.46 -25.12
CA VAL A 135 -2.98 -1.37 -25.95
C VAL A 135 -2.80 -2.61 -26.84
N LEU A 136 -3.36 -3.77 -26.44
CA LEU A 136 -3.29 -4.98 -27.24
C LEU A 136 -4.15 -4.87 -28.53
N PRO A 137 -3.62 -5.30 -29.70
CA PRO A 137 -4.37 -5.41 -30.94
C PRO A 137 -5.63 -6.27 -30.79
N SER A 138 -6.65 -6.01 -31.61
CA SER A 138 -7.93 -6.75 -31.59
C SER A 138 -7.80 -8.25 -31.82
N GLU A 139 -6.72 -8.69 -32.47
CA GLU A 139 -6.43 -10.11 -32.72
C GLU A 139 -5.89 -10.86 -31.49
N ALA A 140 -5.53 -10.13 -30.42
CA ALA A 140 -4.96 -10.68 -29.18
C ALA A 140 -5.88 -10.52 -27.94
N ARG A 141 -7.15 -10.13 -28.15
CA ARG A 141 -8.17 -9.99 -27.09
C ARG A 141 -9.09 -11.19 -27.05
#